data_AF-A0A355EVM2-F1
#
_entry.id   AF-A0A355EVM2-F1
#
_cell.length_a   1.000
_cell.length_b   1.000
_cell.length_c   1.000
_cell.angle_alpha   90.00
_cell.angle_beta   90.00
_cell.angle_gamma   90.00
#
_symmetry.space_group_name_H-M   'P 1'
#
loop_
_entity.id
_entity.type
_entity.pdbx_description
1 polymer ?
#
loop_
_entity_poly.entity_id
_entity_poly.type
_entity_poly.pdbx_seq_one_letter_code
_entity_poly.pdbx_strand_id
1 'polypeptide(L)'
;MADLDPAASPESGAGLERLGRRLLVPLVLGLLVGAGLVWSASPRALLVSLRKLDPALLPWVFGLSLVNYGLRFLRWEIYLGRLGVELARVKSLGVFLVGFLLSVTPGKAGELGKGWLVRELGGGPALRVVPAVLAERVTDLLGVLVLIGVGALPFRGGAWITALLLGAVAGAVVALTWRPLADFAFRILARLPWIGPRTPSLIELYNRLRGPLSPGLLLGALALSVVAWGAEGVGFWLVVRAYAPDA
;
A
#
# COMPACT_ATOMS: atom_id res chain seq x y z
N MET A 1 -4.33 6.00 -53.11
CA MET A 1 -4.11 7.41 -52.72
C MET A 1 -5.11 7.69 -51.62
N ALA A 2 -4.83 7.26 -50.39
CA ALA A 2 -3.96 7.91 -49.41
C ALA A 2 -4.69 9.10 -48.76
N ASP A 3 -5.24 8.85 -47.57
CA ASP A 3 -5.13 9.74 -46.41
C ASP A 3 -5.48 8.94 -45.16
N LEU A 4 -4.44 8.47 -44.48
CA LEU A 4 -4.48 7.97 -43.12
C LEU A 4 -4.16 9.17 -42.23
N ASP A 5 -5.14 9.67 -41.48
CA ASP A 5 -4.93 10.64 -40.42
C ASP A 5 -4.11 10.02 -39.28
N PRO A 6 -2.90 10.50 -38.96
CA PRO A 6 -2.14 10.06 -37.80
C PRO A 6 -2.37 11.06 -36.66
N ALA A 7 -3.56 11.02 -36.05
CA ALA A 7 -3.82 11.77 -34.82
C ALA A 7 -3.25 11.01 -33.60
N ALA A 8 -1.92 10.97 -33.49
CA ALA A 8 -1.27 10.69 -32.21
C ALA A 8 -1.51 11.90 -31.29
N SER A 9 -2.35 11.71 -30.27
CA SER A 9 -2.79 12.74 -29.33
C SER A 9 -1.62 13.42 -28.60
N PRO A 10 -1.46 14.77 -28.68
CA PRO A 10 -0.41 15.54 -28.00
C PRO A 10 -0.53 15.60 -26.46
N GLU A 11 -1.64 15.10 -25.90
CA GLU A 11 -1.96 15.30 -24.47
C GLU A 11 -1.16 14.39 -23.52
N SER A 12 -0.63 13.26 -23.98
CA SER A 12 0.03 12.29 -23.10
C SER A 12 1.38 12.79 -22.57
N GLY A 13 2.17 13.49 -23.39
CA GLY A 13 3.49 14.01 -23.02
C GLY A 13 3.42 15.12 -21.96
N ALA A 14 2.49 16.07 -22.14
CA ALA A 14 2.30 17.19 -21.21
C ALA A 14 1.73 16.76 -19.84
N GLY A 15 1.10 15.58 -19.76
CA GLY A 15 0.64 14.97 -18.52
C GLY A 15 1.78 14.33 -17.72
N LEU A 16 2.67 13.60 -18.41
CA LEU A 16 3.83 12.94 -17.82
C LEU A 16 4.86 13.95 -17.27
N GLU A 17 5.13 15.04 -17.99
CA GLU A 17 6.02 16.11 -17.50
C GLU A 17 5.46 16.81 -16.26
N ARG A 18 4.15 17.08 -16.24
CA ARG A 18 3.48 17.66 -15.07
C ARG A 18 3.50 16.72 -13.87
N LEU A 19 3.32 15.42 -14.10
CA LEU A 19 3.43 14.41 -13.05
C LEU A 19 4.88 14.36 -12.52
N GLY A 20 5.87 14.28 -13.42
CA GLY A 20 7.30 14.29 -13.05
C GLY A 20 7.66 15.51 -12.19
N ARG A 21 7.23 16.71 -12.59
CA ARG A 21 7.48 17.95 -11.83
C ARG A 21 6.82 17.94 -10.44
N ARG A 22 5.66 17.29 -10.29
CA ARG A 22 4.98 17.13 -9.00
C ARG A 22 5.62 16.07 -8.11
N LEU A 23 6.30 15.08 -8.68
CA LEU A 23 7.06 14.05 -7.96
C LEU A 23 8.42 14.57 -7.45
N LEU A 24 8.96 15.64 -8.04
CA LEU A 24 10.20 16.26 -7.57
C LEU A 24 10.10 16.76 -6.12
N VAL A 25 8.96 17.32 -5.73
CA VAL A 25 8.76 17.87 -4.38
C VAL A 25 8.87 16.79 -3.28
N PRO A 26 8.10 15.68 -3.32
CA PRO A 26 8.25 14.60 -2.34
C PRO A 26 9.61 13.90 -2.41
N LEU A 27 10.23 13.80 -3.59
CA LEU A 27 11.59 13.28 -3.73
C LEU A 27 12.61 14.15 -2.99
N VAL A 28 12.58 15.47 -3.24
CA VAL A 28 13.46 16.44 -2.56
C VAL A 28 13.20 16.45 -1.06
N LEU A 29 11.93 16.43 -0.62
CA LEU A 29 11.59 16.31 0.81
C LEU A 29 12.15 15.03 1.42
N GLY A 30 11.99 13.88 0.77
CA GLY A 30 12.56 12.60 1.22
C GLY A 30 14.09 12.65 1.32
N LEU A 31 14.75 13.25 0.32
CA LEU A 31 16.20 13.47 0.34
C LEU A 31 16.63 14.42 1.47
N LEU A 32 15.87 15.50 1.73
CA LEU A 32 16.16 16.45 2.80
C LEU A 32 15.96 15.82 4.18
N VAL A 33 14.92 15.02 4.38
CA VAL A 33 14.72 14.27 5.63
C VAL A 33 15.83 13.25 5.82
N GLY A 34 16.18 12.49 4.77
CA GLY A 34 17.30 11.57 4.80
C GLY A 34 18.62 12.26 5.13
N ALA A 35 18.91 13.39 4.48
CA ALA A 35 20.08 14.21 4.75
C ALA A 35 20.08 14.76 6.18
N GLY A 36 18.93 15.20 6.69
CA GLY A 36 18.75 15.67 8.08
C GLY A 36 19.01 14.57 9.10
N LEU A 37 18.53 13.35 8.86
CA LEU A 37 18.79 12.17 9.69
C LEU A 37 20.26 11.75 9.65
N VAL A 38 20.89 11.79 8.48
CA VAL A 38 22.33 11.49 8.33
C VAL A 38 23.19 12.55 9.01
N TRP A 39 22.78 13.82 8.93
CA TRP A 39 23.45 14.93 9.59
C TRP A 39 23.34 14.81 11.11
N SER A 40 22.15 14.47 11.64
CA SER A 40 21.94 14.28 13.07
C SER A 40 22.62 13.01 13.62
N ALA A 41 22.73 11.94 12.82
CA ALA A 41 23.41 10.71 13.18
C ALA A 41 24.96 10.77 13.09
N SER A 42 25.52 11.91 12.68
CA SER A 42 26.91 12.09 12.25
C SER A 42 27.28 11.23 11.02
N PRO A 43 27.56 11.84 9.85
CA PRO A 43 27.82 11.10 8.61
C PRO A 43 28.99 10.10 8.72
N ARG A 44 29.96 10.40 9.58
CA ARG A 44 31.10 9.52 9.86
C ARG A 44 30.70 8.26 10.61
N ALA A 45 29.79 8.33 11.59
CA ALA A 45 29.32 7.14 12.29
C ALA A 45 28.52 6.23 11.34
N LEU A 46 27.70 6.79 10.47
CA LEU A 46 26.98 6.03 9.45
C LEU A 46 27.94 5.28 8.51
N LEU A 47 28.98 5.97 8.00
CA LEU A 47 30.01 5.37 7.14
C LEU A 47 30.80 4.25 7.86
N VAL A 48 31.11 4.43 9.15
CA VAL A 48 31.80 3.41 9.94
C VAL A 48 30.91 2.18 10.15
N SER A 49 29.63 2.37 10.43
CA SER A 49 28.67 1.26 10.59
C SER A 49 28.42 0.53 9.27
N LEU A 50 28.31 1.25 8.14
CA LEU A 50 28.19 0.63 6.81
C LEU A 50 29.41 -0.19 6.41
N ARG A 51 30.63 0.20 6.83
CA ARG A 51 31.84 -0.60 6.59
C ARG A 51 31.90 -1.88 7.42
N LYS A 52 31.15 -1.95 8.52
CA LYS A 52 31.04 -3.15 9.36
C LYS A 52 29.93 -4.09 8.87
N LEU A 53 29.27 -3.77 7.75
CA LEU A 53 28.13 -4.53 7.28
C LEU A 53 28.56 -5.94 6.89
N ASP A 54 28.08 -6.93 7.63
CA ASP A 54 28.27 -8.35 7.38
C ASP A 54 27.52 -8.75 6.10
N PRO A 55 28.23 -9.16 5.03
CA PRO A 55 27.61 -9.62 3.80
C PRO A 55 26.67 -10.81 4.00
N ALA A 56 26.87 -11.62 5.05
CA ALA A 56 25.99 -12.75 5.36
C ALA A 56 24.57 -12.32 5.74
N LEU A 57 24.37 -11.07 6.15
CA LEU A 57 23.04 -10.51 6.47
C LEU A 57 22.24 -10.15 5.21
N LEU A 58 22.93 -9.82 4.11
CA LEU A 58 22.29 -9.33 2.88
C LEU A 58 21.29 -10.33 2.27
N PRO A 59 21.61 -11.64 2.12
CA PRO A 59 20.64 -12.61 1.60
C PRO A 59 19.37 -12.69 2.44
N TRP A 60 19.46 -12.54 3.76
CA TRP A 60 18.31 -12.58 4.66
C TRP A 60 17.42 -11.36 4.51
N VAL A 61 18.02 -10.16 4.54
CA VAL A 61 17.26 -8.91 4.40
C VAL A 61 16.62 -8.83 3.03
N PHE A 62 17.37 -9.10 1.96
CA PHE A 62 16.81 -9.12 0.60
C PHE A 62 15.79 -10.24 0.41
N GLY A 63 16.02 -11.42 0.99
CA GLY A 63 15.05 -12.51 0.97
C GLY A 63 13.73 -12.14 1.62
N LEU A 64 13.77 -11.48 2.78
CA LEU A 64 12.57 -10.99 3.49
C LEU A 64 11.84 -9.90 2.69
N SER A 65 12.56 -8.98 2.05
CA SER A 65 11.94 -8.00 1.14
C SER A 65 11.31 -8.66 -0.10
N LEU A 66 11.95 -9.71 -0.65
CA LEU A 66 11.37 -10.48 -1.75
C LEU A 66 10.10 -11.23 -1.33
N VAL A 67 10.06 -11.78 -0.10
CA VAL A 67 8.83 -12.38 0.45
C VAL A 67 7.72 -11.32 0.55
N ASN A 68 8.02 -10.14 1.07
CA ASN A 68 7.07 -9.04 1.13
C ASN A 68 6.51 -8.68 -0.26
N TYR A 69 7.38 -8.48 -1.25
CA TYR A 69 6.94 -8.18 -2.62
C TYR A 69 6.16 -9.32 -3.27
N GLY A 70 6.58 -10.57 -3.07
CA GLY A 70 5.90 -11.76 -3.58
C GLY A 70 4.49 -11.91 -3.02
N LEU A 71 4.31 -11.75 -1.70
CA LEU A 71 2.99 -11.84 -1.06
C LEU A 71 2.07 -10.69 -1.47
N ARG A 72 2.61 -9.47 -1.59
CA ARG A 72 1.86 -8.31 -2.09
C ARG A 72 1.43 -8.50 -3.55
N PHE A 73 2.29 -9.06 -4.39
CA PHE A 73 1.96 -9.40 -5.78
C PHE A 73 0.92 -10.54 -5.86
N LEU A 74 1.03 -11.57 -5.02
CA LEU A 74 0.03 -12.62 -4.93
C LEU A 74 -1.35 -12.05 -4.58
N ARG A 75 -1.42 -11.17 -3.58
CA ARG A 75 -2.66 -10.49 -3.20
C ARG A 75 -3.23 -9.66 -4.36
N TRP A 76 -2.37 -8.95 -5.09
CA TRP A 76 -2.75 -8.19 -6.28
C TRP A 76 -3.40 -9.09 -7.35
N GLU A 77 -2.79 -10.24 -7.67
CA GLU A 77 -3.34 -11.21 -8.63
C GLU A 77 -4.70 -11.76 -8.17
N ILE A 78 -4.86 -12.05 -6.87
CA ILE A 78 -6.14 -12.50 -6.31
C ILE A 78 -7.22 -11.42 -6.50
N TYR A 79 -6.89 -10.15 -6.28
CA TYR A 79 -7.83 -9.06 -6.51
C TYR A 79 -8.19 -8.88 -7.99
N LEU A 80 -7.23 -8.96 -8.90
CA LEU A 80 -7.50 -8.89 -10.34
C LEU A 80 -8.43 -10.03 -10.78
N GLY A 81 -8.14 -11.26 -10.35
CA GLY A 81 -9.00 -12.41 -10.62
C GLY A 81 -10.42 -12.22 -10.08
N ARG A 82 -10.57 -11.68 -8.86
CA ARG A 82 -11.88 -11.39 -8.27
C ARG A 82 -12.68 -10.33 -9.05
N LEU A 83 -11.99 -9.42 -9.72
CA LEU A 83 -12.56 -8.35 -10.54
C LEU A 83 -12.75 -8.75 -12.01
N GLY A 84 -12.39 -9.98 -12.39
CA GLY A 84 -12.48 -10.45 -13.78
C GLY A 84 -11.54 -9.67 -14.71
N VAL A 85 -10.37 -9.28 -14.21
CA VAL A 85 -9.32 -8.65 -14.99
C VAL A 85 -8.34 -9.74 -15.41
N GLU A 86 -8.25 -9.96 -16.73
CA GLU A 86 -7.34 -10.93 -17.31
C GLU A 86 -6.11 -10.22 -17.87
N LEU A 87 -4.95 -10.53 -17.31
CA LEU A 87 -3.65 -10.05 -17.78
C LEU A 87 -2.64 -11.20 -17.71
N ALA A 88 -1.73 -11.25 -18.68
CA ALA A 88 -0.58 -12.15 -18.58
C ALA A 88 0.23 -11.81 -17.32
N ARG A 89 0.62 -12.83 -16.54
CA ARG A 89 1.29 -12.66 -15.23
C ARG A 89 2.52 -11.75 -15.29
N VAL A 90 3.30 -11.82 -16.36
CA VAL A 90 4.48 -10.96 -16.57
C VAL A 90 4.08 -9.49 -16.73
N LYS A 91 3.01 -9.21 -17.48
CA LYS A 91 2.47 -7.85 -17.61
C LYS A 91 1.93 -7.35 -16.27
N SER A 92 1.19 -8.20 -15.55
CA SER A 92 0.65 -7.85 -14.23
C SER A 92 1.75 -7.58 -13.21
N LEU A 93 2.84 -8.35 -13.23
CA LEU A 93 4.03 -8.07 -12.42
C LEU A 93 4.63 -6.71 -12.76
N GLY A 94 4.74 -6.37 -14.04
CA GLY A 94 5.15 -5.03 -14.49
C GLY A 94 4.25 -3.93 -13.94
N VAL A 95 2.92 -4.10 -14.00
CA VAL A 95 1.96 -3.16 -13.39
C VAL A 95 2.20 -3.01 -11.89
N PHE A 96 2.40 -4.13 -11.19
CA PHE A 96 2.62 -4.14 -9.74
C PHE A 96 3.90 -3.37 -9.36
N LEU A 97 5.02 -3.67 -10.05
CA LEU A 97 6.31 -3.04 -9.80
C LEU A 97 6.30 -1.54 -10.14
N VAL A 98 5.74 -1.15 -11.29
CA VAL A 98 5.60 0.26 -11.66
C VAL A 98 4.66 0.98 -10.68
N GLY A 99 3.57 0.33 -10.25
CA GLY A 99 2.69 0.85 -9.21
C GLY A 99 3.46 1.16 -7.93
N PHE A 100 4.41 0.31 -7.52
CA PHE A 100 5.27 0.56 -6.37
C PHE A 100 6.15 1.81 -6.54
N LEU A 101 6.69 2.05 -7.74
CA LEU A 101 7.46 3.28 -8.01
C LEU A 101 6.57 4.53 -7.88
N LEU A 102 5.31 4.44 -8.30
CA LEU A 102 4.33 5.52 -8.19
C LEU A 102 3.83 5.74 -6.74
N SER A 103 4.23 4.89 -5.79
CA SER A 103 3.85 5.03 -4.38
C SER A 103 4.52 6.22 -3.69
N VAL A 104 5.58 6.80 -4.29
CA VAL A 104 6.26 8.03 -3.82
C VAL A 104 5.40 9.26 -4.15
N THR A 105 4.18 9.27 -3.66
CA THR A 105 3.18 10.32 -3.84
C THR A 105 2.43 10.56 -2.53
N PRO A 106 1.91 11.77 -2.28
CA PRO A 106 1.08 12.03 -1.09
C PRO A 106 -0.09 11.04 -1.02
N GLY A 107 -0.23 10.36 0.13
CA GLY A 107 -1.25 9.33 0.34
C GLY A 107 -1.14 8.10 -0.56
N LYS A 108 0.01 7.89 -1.24
CA LYS A 108 0.22 6.85 -2.25
C LYS A 108 -0.78 6.90 -3.41
N ALA A 109 -1.31 8.09 -3.72
CA ALA A 109 -2.30 8.29 -4.77
C ALA A 109 -1.84 7.85 -6.17
N GLY A 110 -0.52 7.87 -6.43
CA GLY A 110 0.07 7.40 -7.68
C GLY A 110 -0.15 5.90 -7.94
N GLU A 111 -0.42 5.09 -6.91
CA GLU A 111 -0.79 3.68 -7.10
C GLU A 111 -2.14 3.51 -7.83
N LEU A 112 -3.00 4.53 -7.84
CA LEU A 112 -4.21 4.53 -8.68
C LEU A 112 -3.86 4.45 -10.18
N GLY A 113 -2.63 4.83 -10.56
CA GLY A 113 -2.07 4.67 -11.89
C GLY A 113 -1.99 3.21 -12.35
N LYS A 114 -2.02 2.22 -11.43
CA LYS A 114 -2.13 0.80 -11.80
C LYS A 114 -3.36 0.54 -12.68
N GLY A 115 -4.48 1.21 -12.42
CA GLY A 115 -5.69 1.05 -13.25
C GLY A 115 -5.48 1.51 -14.69
N TRP A 116 -4.76 2.61 -14.89
CA TRP A 116 -4.38 3.09 -16.22
C TRP A 116 -3.44 2.10 -16.93
N LEU A 117 -2.43 1.58 -16.23
CA LEU A 117 -1.51 0.57 -16.78
C LEU A 117 -2.23 -0.74 -17.16
N VAL A 118 -3.17 -1.21 -16.32
CA VAL A 118 -4.00 -2.38 -16.63
C VAL A 118 -4.79 -2.16 -17.92
N ARG A 119 -5.39 -0.97 -18.09
CA ARG A 119 -6.13 -0.63 -19.30
C ARG A 119 -5.23 -0.67 -20.54
N GLU A 120 -4.07 -0.04 -20.46
CA GLU A 120 -3.11 0.03 -21.58
C GLU A 120 -2.60 -1.36 -21.98
N LEU A 121 -2.47 -2.26 -21.01
CA LEU A 121 -1.99 -3.63 -21.24
C LEU A 121 -3.09 -4.62 -21.64
N GLY A 122 -4.33 -4.16 -21.81
CA GLY A 122 -5.47 -4.94 -22.30
C GLY A 122 -6.35 -5.57 -21.22
N GLY A 123 -6.18 -5.24 -19.94
CA GLY A 123 -6.95 -5.82 -18.83
C GLY A 123 -8.34 -5.18 -18.59
N GLY A 124 -8.79 -4.30 -19.51
CA GLY A 124 -10.11 -3.68 -19.45
C GLY A 124 -10.14 -2.29 -18.79
N PRO A 125 -11.34 -1.77 -18.44
CA PRO A 125 -11.49 -0.38 -17.99
C PRO A 125 -10.71 -0.08 -16.71
N ALA A 126 -9.94 1.01 -16.69
CA ALA A 126 -9.12 1.40 -15.53
C ALA A 126 -9.91 1.50 -14.21
N LEU A 127 -11.15 2.01 -14.29
CA LEU A 127 -12.03 2.18 -13.13
C LEU A 127 -12.44 0.85 -12.48
N ARG A 128 -12.34 -0.27 -13.20
CA ARG A 128 -12.60 -1.62 -12.67
C ARG A 128 -11.57 -2.02 -11.60
N VAL A 129 -10.35 -1.51 -11.70
CA VAL A 129 -9.20 -1.89 -10.86
C VAL A 129 -9.05 -1.00 -9.62
N VAL A 130 -9.62 0.21 -9.64
CA VAL A 130 -9.55 1.16 -8.53
C VAL A 130 -9.97 0.53 -7.18
N PRO A 131 -11.05 -0.27 -7.08
CA PRO A 131 -11.42 -0.95 -5.84
C PRO A 131 -10.34 -1.90 -5.31
N ALA A 132 -9.57 -2.57 -6.16
CA ALA A 132 -8.46 -3.42 -5.72
C ALA A 132 -7.36 -2.60 -5.07
N VAL A 133 -6.93 -1.50 -5.71
CA VAL A 133 -5.87 -0.62 -5.18
C VAL A 133 -6.27 -0.05 -3.81
N LEU A 134 -7.53 0.35 -3.66
CA LEU A 134 -8.05 0.83 -2.38
C LEU A 134 -8.15 -0.30 -1.33
N ALA A 135 -8.58 -1.50 -1.72
CA ALA A 135 -8.61 -2.65 -0.83
C ALA A 135 -7.21 -3.05 -0.33
N GLU A 136 -6.18 -2.93 -1.19
CA GLU A 136 -4.78 -3.10 -0.77
C GLU A 136 -4.39 -2.11 0.34
N ARG A 137 -4.86 -0.85 0.26
CA ARG A 137 -4.56 0.17 1.29
C ARG A 137 -5.24 -0.15 2.62
N VAL A 138 -6.52 -0.52 2.55
CA VAL A 138 -7.27 -0.90 3.76
C VAL A 138 -6.61 -2.10 4.43
N THR A 139 -6.29 -3.15 3.66
CA THR A 139 -5.65 -4.35 4.22
C THR A 139 -4.24 -4.09 4.72
N ASP A 140 -3.47 -3.23 4.06
CA ASP A 140 -2.15 -2.79 4.55
C ASP A 140 -2.23 -2.02 5.86
N LEU A 141 -3.18 -1.09 5.99
CA LEU A 141 -3.37 -0.36 7.24
C LEU A 141 -3.76 -1.32 8.37
N LEU A 142 -4.74 -2.20 8.13
CA LEU A 142 -5.17 -3.17 9.13
C LEU A 142 -4.02 -4.13 9.52
N GLY A 143 -3.23 -4.60 8.56
CA GLY A 143 -2.07 -5.46 8.80
C GLY A 143 -1.01 -4.79 9.67
N VAL A 144 -0.68 -3.53 9.38
CA VAL A 144 0.23 -2.73 10.20
C VAL A 144 -0.31 -2.51 11.61
N LEU A 145 -1.61 -2.23 11.77
CA LEU A 145 -2.22 -2.07 13.10
C LEU A 145 -2.14 -3.37 13.93
N VAL A 146 -2.31 -4.54 13.29
CA VAL A 146 -2.10 -5.84 13.96
C VAL A 146 -0.66 -5.95 14.43
N LEU A 147 0.32 -5.64 13.57
CA LEU A 147 1.73 -5.72 13.93
C LEU A 147 2.13 -4.74 15.04
N ILE A 148 1.62 -3.50 15.02
CA ILE A 148 1.82 -2.54 16.09
C ILE A 148 1.23 -3.06 17.40
N GLY A 149 0.01 -3.61 17.35
CA GLY A 149 -0.64 -4.21 18.51
C GLY A 149 0.19 -5.35 19.11
N VAL A 150 0.66 -6.28 18.29
CA VAL A 150 1.51 -7.39 18.75
C VAL A 150 2.87 -6.87 19.27
N GLY A 151 3.49 -5.93 18.56
CA GLY A 151 4.76 -5.33 18.95
C GLY A 151 4.70 -4.51 20.25
N ALA A 152 3.51 -4.04 20.65
CA ALA A 152 3.31 -3.32 21.89
C ALA A 152 3.34 -4.21 23.14
N LEU A 153 3.11 -5.53 23.02
CA LEU A 153 2.98 -6.47 24.15
C LEU A 153 4.12 -6.43 25.18
N PRO A 154 5.41 -6.29 24.80
CA PRO A 154 6.50 -6.27 25.78
C PRO A 154 6.55 -5.02 26.66
N PHE A 155 5.84 -3.94 26.29
CA PHE A 155 5.89 -2.67 27.00
C PHE A 155 4.86 -2.59 28.14
N ARG A 156 5.12 -1.76 29.15
CA ARG A 156 4.14 -1.48 30.21
C ARG A 156 2.89 -0.83 29.61
N GLY A 157 1.72 -1.41 29.90
CA GLY A 157 0.45 -0.99 29.27
C GLY A 157 0.23 -1.56 27.85
N GLY A 158 1.20 -2.33 27.34
CA GLY A 158 1.19 -2.96 26.03
C GLY A 158 -0.07 -3.78 25.76
N ALA A 159 -0.48 -4.61 26.73
CA ALA A 159 -1.68 -5.43 26.60
C ALA A 159 -2.95 -4.61 26.28
N TRP A 160 -3.10 -3.40 26.86
CA TRP A 160 -4.30 -2.57 26.62
C TRP A 160 -4.24 -1.94 25.24
N ILE A 161 -3.04 -1.52 24.80
CA ILE A 161 -2.80 -1.04 23.43
C ILE A 161 -3.08 -2.16 22.42
N THR A 162 -2.60 -3.38 22.68
CA THR A 162 -2.87 -4.55 21.85
C THR A 162 -4.37 -4.83 21.76
N ALA A 163 -5.06 -4.89 22.89
CA ALA A 163 -6.51 -5.13 22.93
C ALA A 163 -7.29 -4.04 22.16
N LEU A 164 -6.92 -2.78 22.33
CA LEU A 164 -7.51 -1.65 21.61
C LEU A 164 -7.32 -1.77 20.10
N LEU A 165 -6.09 -2.04 19.64
CA LEU A 165 -5.76 -2.11 18.22
C LEU A 165 -6.38 -3.34 17.55
N LEU A 166 -6.32 -4.51 18.18
CA LEU A 166 -6.97 -5.72 17.65
C LEU A 166 -8.50 -5.58 17.67
N GLY A 167 -9.06 -4.95 18.70
CA GLY A 167 -10.47 -4.59 18.76
C GLY A 167 -10.88 -3.63 17.64
N ALA A 168 -10.07 -2.61 17.34
CA ALA A 168 -10.29 -1.69 16.24
C ALA A 168 -10.21 -2.38 14.87
N VAL A 169 -9.24 -3.27 14.67
CA VAL A 169 -9.11 -4.08 13.45
C VAL A 169 -10.31 -5.01 13.28
N ALA A 170 -10.72 -5.72 14.34
CA ALA A 170 -11.89 -6.57 14.31
C ALA A 170 -13.16 -5.77 14.00
N GLY A 171 -13.37 -4.64 14.68
CA GLY A 171 -14.47 -3.72 14.42
C GLY A 171 -14.49 -3.20 12.99
N ALA A 172 -13.34 -2.85 12.43
CA ALA A 172 -13.21 -2.43 11.03
C ALA A 172 -13.54 -3.57 10.05
N VAL A 173 -13.04 -4.79 10.29
CA VAL A 173 -13.37 -5.97 9.48
C VAL A 173 -14.88 -6.24 9.51
N VAL A 174 -15.51 -6.20 10.69
CA VAL A 174 -16.96 -6.38 10.82
C VAL A 174 -17.72 -5.25 10.10
N ALA A 175 -17.31 -3.99 10.26
CA ALA A 175 -17.95 -2.85 9.60
C ALA A 175 -17.83 -2.89 8.06
N LEU A 176 -16.70 -3.35 7.54
CA LEU A 176 -16.47 -3.46 6.10
C LEU A 176 -17.25 -4.63 5.46
N THR A 177 -17.44 -5.70 6.22
CA THR A 177 -18.06 -6.93 5.70
C THR A 177 -19.56 -7.03 5.96
N TRP A 178 -20.05 -6.43 7.05
CA TRP A 178 -21.43 -6.56 7.48
C TRP A 178 -22.27 -5.35 7.04
N ARG A 179 -23.15 -5.57 6.05
CA ARG A 179 -23.96 -4.51 5.42
C ARG A 179 -24.79 -3.66 6.40
N PRO A 180 -25.52 -4.23 7.37
CA PRO A 180 -26.34 -3.42 8.28
C PRO A 180 -25.49 -2.46 9.13
N LEU A 181 -24.28 -2.87 9.49
CA LEU A 181 -23.36 -2.04 10.25
C LEU A 181 -22.78 -0.91 9.38
N ALA A 182 -22.43 -1.22 8.13
CA ALA A 182 -22.03 -0.20 7.16
C ALA A 182 -23.16 0.83 6.92
N ASP A 183 -24.39 0.37 6.72
CA ASP A 183 -25.56 1.24 6.52
C ASP A 183 -25.87 2.09 7.76
N PHE A 184 -25.69 1.53 8.97
CA PHE A 184 -25.76 2.29 10.21
C PHE A 184 -24.69 3.38 10.28
N ALA A 185 -23.43 3.05 9.94
CA ALA A 185 -22.36 4.04 9.89
C ALA A 185 -22.69 5.15 8.88
N PHE A 186 -23.14 4.82 7.66
CA PHE A 186 -23.53 5.82 6.67
C PHE A 186 -24.68 6.73 7.13
N ARG A 187 -25.64 6.22 7.92
CA ARG A 187 -26.68 7.04 8.54
C ARG A 187 -26.12 8.04 9.55
N ILE A 188 -25.08 7.67 10.31
CA ILE A 188 -24.38 8.60 11.20
C ILE A 188 -23.61 9.64 10.37
N LEU A 189 -22.83 9.19 9.38
CA LEU A 189 -22.07 10.07 8.49
C LEU A 189 -22.95 11.08 7.74
N ALA A 190 -24.17 10.67 7.35
CA ALA A 190 -25.16 11.54 6.72
C ALA A 190 -25.56 12.76 7.58
N ARG A 191 -25.47 12.65 8.91
CA ARG A 191 -25.85 13.72 9.85
C ARG A 191 -24.73 14.72 10.12
N LEU A 192 -23.49 14.43 9.70
CA LEU A 192 -22.36 15.33 9.89
C LEU A 192 -22.36 16.46 8.84
N PRO A 193 -22.23 17.74 9.25
CA PRO A 193 -22.38 18.89 8.33
C PRO A 193 -21.36 18.89 7.18
N TRP A 194 -20.16 18.35 7.39
CA TRP A 194 -19.10 18.34 6.37
C TRP A 194 -19.04 17.05 5.52
N ILE A 195 -19.69 15.97 5.96
CA ILE A 195 -19.62 14.67 5.30
C ILE A 195 -20.96 14.26 4.69
N GLY A 196 -22.08 14.71 5.28
CA GLY A 196 -23.43 14.39 4.83
C GLY A 196 -23.66 14.56 3.32
N PRO A 197 -23.22 15.67 2.69
CA PRO A 197 -23.34 15.85 1.24
C PRO A 197 -22.57 14.81 0.40
N ARG A 198 -21.54 14.17 0.96
CA ARG A 198 -20.70 13.17 0.26
C ARG A 198 -21.14 11.73 0.50
N THR A 199 -22.08 11.49 1.41
CA THR A 199 -22.55 10.15 1.77
C THR A 199 -23.00 9.31 0.56
N PRO A 200 -23.72 9.84 -0.45
CA PRO A 200 -24.08 9.05 -1.63
C PRO A 200 -22.86 8.49 -2.37
N SER A 201 -21.82 9.32 -2.57
CA SER A 201 -20.57 8.91 -3.21
C SER A 201 -19.80 7.89 -2.36
N LEU A 202 -19.83 8.01 -1.03
CA LEU A 202 -19.22 7.04 -0.12
C LEU A 202 -19.92 5.67 -0.17
N ILE A 203 -21.25 5.67 -0.25
CA ILE A 203 -22.04 4.44 -0.41
C ILE A 203 -21.71 3.78 -1.75
N GLU A 204 -21.62 4.55 -2.84
CA GLU A 204 -21.23 4.02 -4.15
C GLU A 204 -19.82 3.42 -4.12
N LEU A 205 -18.87 4.12 -3.51
CA LEU A 205 -17.51 3.61 -3.33
C LEU A 205 -17.49 2.31 -2.52
N TYR A 206 -18.22 2.26 -1.40
CA TYR A 206 -18.36 1.06 -0.58
C TYR A 206 -18.94 -0.10 -1.39
N ASN A 207 -19.99 0.15 -2.18
CA ASN A 207 -20.60 -0.87 -3.04
C ASN A 207 -19.60 -1.45 -4.03
N ARG A 208 -18.71 -0.63 -4.59
CA ARG A 208 -17.62 -1.07 -5.48
C ARG A 208 -16.53 -1.86 -4.76
N LEU A 209 -16.28 -1.55 -3.48
CA LEU A 209 -15.30 -2.24 -2.64
C LEU A 209 -15.78 -3.59 -2.09
N ARG A 210 -17.09 -3.87 -2.09
CA ARG A 210 -17.64 -5.11 -1.53
C ARG A 210 -17.11 -6.40 -2.16
N GLY A 211 -16.74 -6.35 -3.45
CA GLY A 211 -16.11 -7.50 -4.11
C GLY A 211 -14.74 -7.82 -3.49
N PRO A 212 -13.77 -6.90 -3.61
CA PRO A 212 -12.44 -7.04 -3.00
C PRO A 212 -12.44 -7.19 -1.46
N LEU A 213 -13.40 -6.58 -0.76
CA LEU A 213 -13.52 -6.63 0.70
C LEU A 213 -14.52 -7.68 1.20
N SER A 214 -14.81 -8.71 0.41
CA SER A 214 -15.64 -9.83 0.88
C SER A 214 -14.96 -10.54 2.06
N PRO A 215 -15.70 -11.11 3.04
CA PRO A 215 -15.12 -11.59 4.30
C PRO A 215 -13.92 -12.52 4.14
N GLY A 216 -14.05 -13.55 3.30
CA GLY A 216 -12.96 -14.51 3.06
C GLY A 216 -11.75 -13.85 2.39
N LEU A 217 -11.98 -12.98 1.41
CA LEU A 217 -10.90 -12.30 0.70
C LEU A 217 -10.22 -11.23 1.56
N LEU A 218 -10.99 -10.52 2.40
CA LEU A 218 -10.47 -9.55 3.35
C LEU A 218 -9.57 -10.21 4.39
N LEU A 219 -10.01 -11.33 4.98
CA LEU A 219 -9.22 -12.07 5.97
C LEU A 219 -7.95 -12.66 5.34
N GLY A 220 -8.06 -13.26 4.15
CA GLY A 220 -6.90 -13.77 3.42
C GLY A 220 -5.91 -12.65 3.06
N ALA A 221 -6.40 -11.52 2.56
CA ALA A 221 -5.58 -10.36 2.22
C ALA A 221 -4.95 -9.69 3.45
N LEU A 222 -5.65 -9.68 4.59
CA LEU A 222 -5.12 -9.23 5.88
C LEU A 222 -4.00 -10.14 6.36
N ALA A 223 -4.18 -11.46 6.32
CA ALA A 223 -3.15 -12.42 6.68
C ALA A 223 -1.90 -12.25 5.80
N LEU A 224 -2.07 -12.15 4.47
CA LEU A 224 -0.97 -11.85 3.56
C LEU A 224 -0.28 -10.53 3.92
N SER A 225 -1.05 -9.49 4.29
CA SER A 225 -0.48 -8.20 4.68
C SER A 225 0.34 -8.27 5.96
N VAL A 226 -0.16 -8.96 6.99
CA VAL A 226 0.55 -9.15 8.26
C VAL A 226 1.86 -9.89 8.05
N VAL A 227 1.87 -10.94 7.23
CA VAL A 227 3.10 -11.68 6.91
C VAL A 227 4.05 -10.83 6.08
N ALA A 228 3.56 -10.10 5.08
CA ALA A 228 4.38 -9.26 4.22
C ALA A 228 5.06 -8.11 4.99
N TRP A 229 4.31 -7.36 5.79
CA TRP A 229 4.87 -6.32 6.66
C TRP A 229 5.68 -6.90 7.82
N GLY A 230 5.32 -8.08 8.32
CA GLY A 230 6.08 -8.80 9.34
C GLY A 230 7.46 -9.20 8.85
N ALA A 231 7.59 -9.64 7.59
CA ALA A 231 8.88 -9.94 6.97
C ALA A 231 9.80 -8.70 6.94
N GLU A 232 9.26 -7.53 6.56
CA GLU A 232 10.00 -6.26 6.63
C GLU A 232 10.40 -5.91 8.07
N GLY A 233 9.49 -6.11 9.03
CA GLY A 233 9.78 -5.89 10.45
C GLY A 233 10.89 -6.79 10.99
N VAL A 234 10.90 -8.07 10.60
CA VAL A 234 11.98 -9.01 10.94
C VAL A 234 13.29 -8.59 10.27
N GLY A 235 13.25 -8.17 9.00
CA GLY A 235 14.43 -7.66 8.29
C GLY A 235 15.03 -6.44 8.98
N PHE A 236 14.19 -5.50 9.39
CA PHE A 236 14.60 -4.35 10.18
C PHE A 236 15.19 -4.76 11.53
N TRP A 237 14.54 -5.68 12.26
CA TRP A 237 15.04 -6.19 13.53
C TRP A 237 16.41 -6.87 13.40
N LEU A 238 16.63 -7.66 12.33
CA LEU A 238 17.93 -8.28 12.06
C LEU A 238 19.04 -7.24 11.89
N VAL A 239 18.76 -6.14 11.17
CA VAL A 239 19.70 -5.04 10.98
C VAL A 239 19.96 -4.30 12.29
N VAL A 240 18.91 -3.95 13.04
CA VAL A 240 19.05 -3.28 14.35
C VAL A 240 19.86 -4.14 15.30
N ARG A 241 19.53 -5.42 15.43
CA ARG A 241 20.26 -6.33 16.33
C ARG A 241 21.74 -6.50 15.95
N ALA A 242 22.07 -6.42 14.66
CA ALA A 242 23.45 -6.55 14.19
C ALA A 242 24.29 -5.28 14.39
N TYR A 243 23.71 -4.08 14.24
CA TYR A 243 24.47 -2.81 14.20
C TYR A 243 24.12 -1.81 15.31
N ALA A 244 23.03 -2.04 16.03
CA ALA A 244 22.56 -1.26 17.16
C ALA A 244 22.01 -2.19 18.25
N PRO A 245 22.82 -3.12 18.79
CA PRO A 245 22.36 -4.13 19.76
C PRO A 245 21.88 -3.53 21.09
N ASP A 246 22.28 -2.29 21.40
CA ASP A 246 21.91 -1.58 22.63
C ASP A 246 20.70 -0.63 22.45
N ALA A 247 20.03 -0.66 21.28
CA ALA A 247 18.87 0.18 20.95
C ALA A 247 17.53 -0.43 21.35
#